data_AF-A0A225UUV0-F1
#
_entry.id   AF-A0A225UUV0-F1
#
_cell.length_a   1.000
_cell.length_b   1.000
_cell.length_c   1.000
_cell.angle_alpha   90.00
_cell.angle_beta   90.00
_cell.angle_gamma   90.00
#
_symmetry.space_group_name_H-M   'P 1'
#
loop_
_entity.id
_entity.type
_entity.pdbx_description
1 polymer ?
#
loop_
_entity_poly.entity_id
_entity_poly.type
_entity_poly.pdbx_seq_one_letter_code
_entity_poly.pdbx_strand_id
1 'polypeptide(L)'
;MTLPDDGCEACLFVDASQGGYAIILTQVSEWNDELMMKDQDHHLIVCKAGCSGIFNCDKEAFPIVKACQDLSYVLQRVNGFRLFCHHCNLFYVFVPKLELKEHVRDRLQQMGYASLGYALHDLAHFWYDKSLGGRYCVALVRVSLCYVCGGAHEPLSARS
;
A
#
# COMPACT_ATOMS: atom_id res chain seq x y z
N MET A 1 -11.91 -7.23 -17.37
CA MET A 1 -10.62 -6.67 -16.91
C MET A 1 -10.47 -5.32 -17.54
N THR A 2 -10.38 -4.27 -16.72
CA THR A 2 -10.28 -2.88 -17.16
C THR A 2 -8.80 -2.47 -17.19
N LEU A 3 -8.40 -1.65 -18.15
CA LEU A 3 -7.04 -1.11 -18.19
C LEU A 3 -6.86 -0.07 -17.06
N PRO A 4 -5.70 -0.04 -16.40
CA PRO A 4 -5.42 0.98 -15.41
C PRO A 4 -5.42 2.38 -16.06
N ASP A 5 -6.11 3.32 -15.42
CA ASP A 5 -6.11 4.74 -15.80
C ASP A 5 -5.57 5.58 -14.64
N ASP A 6 -4.52 6.37 -14.90
CA ASP A 6 -3.84 7.23 -13.93
C ASP A 6 -4.71 8.37 -13.41
N GLY A 7 -5.78 8.74 -14.13
CA GLY A 7 -6.77 9.72 -13.70
C GLY A 7 -7.75 9.17 -12.65
N CYS A 8 -7.87 7.85 -12.52
CA CYS A 8 -8.76 7.21 -11.57
C CYS A 8 -8.11 7.06 -10.18
N GLU A 9 -8.93 7.03 -9.14
CA GLU A 9 -8.50 6.67 -7.78
C GLU A 9 -8.25 5.16 -7.70
N ALA A 10 -7.02 4.76 -7.38
CA ALA A 10 -6.68 3.35 -7.18
C ALA A 10 -7.01 2.91 -5.75
N CYS A 11 -7.69 1.78 -5.60
CA CYS A 11 -8.05 1.19 -4.31
C CYS A 11 -7.47 -0.22 -4.19
N LEU A 12 -6.54 -0.38 -3.25
CA LEU A 12 -5.87 -1.62 -2.92
C LEU A 12 -6.50 -2.23 -1.67
N PHE A 13 -7.11 -3.40 -1.81
CA PHE A 13 -7.64 -4.20 -0.72
C PHE A 13 -6.69 -5.35 -0.45
N VAL A 14 -6.30 -5.51 0.81
CA VAL A 14 -5.48 -6.62 1.25
C VAL A 14 -6.15 -7.33 2.41
N ASP A 15 -6.08 -8.65 2.37
CA ASP A 15 -6.47 -9.48 3.49
C ASP A 15 -5.47 -10.62 3.66
N ALA A 16 -5.29 -11.05 4.90
CA ALA A 16 -4.40 -12.14 5.25
C ALA A 16 -5.03 -13.01 6.33
N SER A 17 -4.86 -14.32 6.16
CA SER A 17 -5.25 -15.33 7.11
C SER A 17 -4.04 -16.20 7.49
N GLN A 18 -4.27 -17.20 8.34
CA GLN A 18 -3.23 -18.17 8.66
C GLN A 18 -2.80 -19.01 7.45
N GLY A 19 -3.70 -19.26 6.49
CA GLY A 19 -3.45 -20.15 5.34
C GLY A 19 -3.01 -19.43 4.07
N GLY A 20 -3.25 -18.13 3.96
CA GLY A 20 -3.01 -17.40 2.72
C GLY A 20 -3.32 -15.91 2.80
N TYR A 21 -3.19 -15.25 1.66
CA TYR A 21 -3.42 -13.82 1.49
C TYR A 21 -4.21 -13.55 0.21
N ALA A 22 -4.88 -12.41 0.18
CA ALA A 22 -5.59 -11.89 -0.97
C ALA A 22 -5.20 -10.43 -1.20
N ILE A 23 -5.12 -10.04 -2.47
CA ILE A 23 -4.81 -8.71 -2.97
C ILE A 23 -5.83 -8.41 -4.07
N ILE A 24 -6.63 -7.37 -3.90
CA ILE A 24 -7.56 -6.89 -4.92
C ILE A 24 -7.23 -5.44 -5.21
N LEU A 25 -6.93 -5.14 -6.45
CA LEU A 25 -6.72 -3.78 -6.93
C LEU A 25 -7.87 -3.40 -7.86
N THR A 26 -8.52 -2.30 -7.51
CA THR A 26 -9.60 -1.69 -8.30
C THR A 26 -9.27 -0.23 -8.58
N GLN A 27 -10.03 0.37 -9.48
CA GLN A 27 -10.05 1.82 -9.67
C GLN A 27 -11.47 2.37 -9.67
N VAL A 28 -11.60 3.62 -9.26
CA VAL A 28 -12.85 4.38 -9.25
C VAL A 28 -12.60 5.68 -10.01
N SER A 29 -13.35 5.94 -11.08
CA SER A 29 -13.14 7.14 -11.92
C SER A 29 -13.63 8.42 -11.23
N GLU A 30 -14.76 8.34 -10.54
CA GLU A 30 -15.38 9.45 -9.83
C GLU A 30 -15.57 9.07 -8.37
N TRP A 31 -14.50 9.21 -7.57
CA TRP A 31 -14.58 8.92 -6.14
C TRP A 31 -15.55 9.88 -5.45
N ASN A 32 -16.50 9.32 -4.69
CA ASN A 32 -17.49 10.10 -3.97
C ASN A 32 -17.37 9.88 -2.45
N ASP A 33 -16.89 10.88 -1.71
CA ASP A 33 -16.72 10.79 -0.26
C ASP A 33 -18.03 10.61 0.54
N GLU A 34 -19.20 10.82 -0.09
CA GLU A 34 -20.51 10.56 0.53
C GLU A 34 -20.92 9.08 0.47
N LEU A 35 -20.35 8.30 -0.46
CA LEU A 35 -20.64 6.88 -0.62
C LEU A 35 -19.72 6.02 0.24
N MET A 36 -20.24 4.90 0.75
CA MET A 36 -19.38 3.91 1.40
C MET A 36 -18.44 3.31 0.37
N MET A 37 -17.24 2.87 0.79
CA MET A 37 -16.28 2.21 -0.10
C MET A 37 -16.93 1.10 -0.94
N LYS A 38 -17.71 0.21 -0.32
CA LYS A 38 -18.39 -0.91 -1.02
C LYS A 38 -19.41 -0.45 -2.07
N ASP A 39 -19.88 0.79 -1.98
CA ASP A 39 -20.91 1.38 -2.84
C ASP A 39 -20.29 2.29 -3.91
N GLN A 40 -18.96 2.47 -3.92
CA GLN A 40 -18.25 3.12 -5.02
C GLN A 40 -18.30 2.23 -6.27
N ASP A 41 -18.20 2.84 -7.45
CA ASP A 41 -18.17 2.13 -8.73
C ASP A 41 -16.78 1.53 -9.00
N HIS A 42 -16.48 0.44 -8.29
CA HIS A 42 -15.19 -0.24 -8.37
C HIS A 42 -15.04 -1.04 -9.65
N HIS A 43 -14.09 -0.63 -10.49
CA HIS A 43 -13.65 -1.41 -11.65
C HIS A 43 -12.42 -2.26 -11.31
N LEU A 44 -12.56 -3.58 -11.42
CA LEU A 44 -11.49 -4.52 -11.11
C LEU A 44 -10.32 -4.44 -12.12
N ILE A 45 -9.12 -4.23 -11.60
CA ILE A 45 -7.87 -4.30 -12.36
C ILE A 45 -7.20 -5.66 -12.12
N VAL A 46 -6.91 -5.99 -10.86
CA VAL A 46 -6.19 -7.21 -10.48
C VAL A 46 -6.86 -7.88 -9.29
N CYS A 47 -6.95 -9.20 -9.34
CA CYS A 47 -7.23 -10.06 -8.19
C CYS A 47 -6.13 -11.12 -8.10
N LYS A 48 -5.39 -11.13 -6.99
CA LYS A 48 -4.33 -12.08 -6.71
C LYS A 48 -4.56 -12.70 -5.33
N ALA A 49 -4.33 -13.99 -5.22
CA ALA A 49 -4.32 -14.68 -3.94
C ALA A 49 -3.19 -15.70 -3.92
N GLY A 50 -2.76 -16.09 -2.73
CA GLY A 50 -1.75 -17.13 -2.58
C GLY A 50 -1.74 -17.75 -1.19
N CYS A 51 -1.16 -18.94 -1.09
CA CYS A 51 -0.97 -19.61 0.20
C CYS A 51 0.32 -19.14 0.86
N SER A 52 0.24 -18.89 2.16
CA SER A 52 1.38 -18.45 2.97
C SER A 52 2.01 -19.66 3.67
N GLY A 53 2.44 -20.65 2.90
CA GLY A 53 2.99 -21.90 3.46
C GLY A 53 4.32 -21.73 4.22
N ILE A 54 4.96 -20.54 4.18
CA ILE A 54 6.35 -20.35 4.59
C ILE A 54 6.60 -19.09 5.46
N PHE A 55 5.65 -18.14 5.58
CA PHE A 55 5.97 -16.87 6.25
C PHE A 55 5.61 -16.87 7.74
N ASN A 56 6.63 -17.00 8.58
CA ASN A 56 6.57 -16.70 10.02
C ASN A 56 6.50 -15.18 10.32
N CYS A 57 6.43 -14.33 9.29
CA CYS A 57 6.46 -12.86 9.38
C CYS A 57 5.08 -12.27 9.67
N ASP A 58 5.00 -10.96 9.93
CA ASP A 58 3.73 -10.23 10.10
C ASP A 58 2.81 -10.48 8.90
N LYS A 59 1.85 -11.38 9.10
CA LYS A 59 1.06 -12.00 8.04
C LYS A 59 0.27 -10.99 7.22
N GLU A 60 -0.12 -9.91 7.88
CA GLU A 60 -0.95 -8.87 7.30
C GLU A 60 -0.12 -7.80 6.58
N ALA A 61 1.17 -7.65 6.91
CA ALA A 61 2.10 -6.78 6.19
C ALA A 61 2.55 -7.41 4.87
N PHE A 62 2.54 -8.74 4.77
CA PHE A 62 2.97 -9.48 3.58
C PHE A 62 2.20 -9.12 2.30
N PRO A 63 0.86 -9.19 2.25
CA PRO A 63 0.13 -8.84 1.02
C PRO A 63 0.35 -7.39 0.59
N ILE A 64 0.60 -6.48 1.53
CA ILE A 64 0.94 -5.08 1.24
C ILE A 64 2.28 -5.01 0.49
N VAL A 65 3.35 -5.65 1.00
CA VAL A 65 4.65 -5.73 0.27
C VAL A 65 4.41 -6.23 -1.13
N LYS A 66 3.72 -7.36 -1.19
CA LYS A 66 3.64 -8.15 -2.39
C LYS A 66 2.86 -7.41 -3.45
N ALA A 67 1.80 -6.70 -3.06
CA ALA A 67 1.09 -5.78 -3.93
C ALA A 67 2.01 -4.68 -4.46
N CYS A 68 2.76 -4.00 -3.58
CA CYS A 68 3.67 -2.93 -4.00
C CYS A 68 4.81 -3.40 -4.92
N GLN A 69 5.32 -4.62 -4.72
CA GLN A 69 6.34 -5.22 -5.59
C GLN A 69 5.74 -5.63 -6.94
N ASP A 70 4.70 -6.48 -6.90
CA ASP A 70 4.11 -7.08 -8.08
C ASP A 70 3.32 -6.08 -8.94
N LEU A 71 2.73 -5.07 -8.33
CA LEU A 71 1.81 -4.10 -8.96
C LEU A 71 2.37 -2.68 -8.95
N SER A 72 3.69 -2.53 -8.76
CA SER A 72 4.40 -1.23 -8.79
C SER A 72 4.02 -0.40 -10.01
N TYR A 73 3.93 -1.02 -11.19
CA TYR A 73 3.54 -0.38 -12.45
C TYR A 73 2.14 0.27 -12.44
N VAL A 74 1.24 -0.15 -11.56
CA VAL A 74 -0.10 0.46 -11.39
C VAL A 74 -0.20 1.34 -10.16
N LEU A 75 0.54 1.01 -9.10
CA LEU A 75 0.47 1.69 -7.81
C LEU A 75 1.35 2.95 -7.74
N GLN A 76 2.32 3.09 -8.66
CA GLN A 76 3.12 4.30 -8.84
C GLN A 76 2.32 5.40 -9.56
N ARG A 77 1.26 5.89 -8.91
CA ARG A 77 0.42 6.99 -9.41
C ARG A 77 0.79 8.31 -8.73
N VAL A 78 0.63 9.40 -9.46
CA VAL A 78 0.85 10.76 -8.95
C VAL A 78 0.02 11.05 -7.69
N ASN A 79 -1.23 10.59 -7.66
CA ASN A 79 -2.12 10.77 -6.50
C ASN A 79 -1.95 9.70 -5.40
N GLY A 80 -1.18 8.64 -5.69
CA GLY A 80 -1.08 7.46 -4.83
C GLY A 80 -2.26 6.50 -4.99
N PHE A 81 -2.54 5.73 -3.94
CA PHE A 81 -3.65 4.80 -3.88
C PHE A 81 -4.22 4.71 -2.45
N ARG A 82 -5.47 4.28 -2.33
CA ARG A 82 -6.14 4.01 -1.05
C ARG A 82 -5.92 2.56 -0.66
N LEU A 83 -5.25 2.32 0.46
CA LEU A 83 -5.07 1.00 1.04
C LEU A 83 -6.18 0.71 2.05
N PHE A 84 -6.84 -0.43 1.89
CA PHE A 84 -7.83 -0.97 2.80
C PHE A 84 -7.31 -2.29 3.37
N CYS A 85 -7.19 -2.34 4.71
CA CYS A 85 -6.79 -3.55 5.42
C CYS A 85 -7.57 -3.68 6.73
N HIS A 86 -7.77 -4.91 7.20
CA HIS A 86 -8.49 -5.17 8.45
C HIS A 86 -7.69 -4.83 9.72
N HIS A 87 -6.37 -4.63 9.61
CA HIS A 87 -5.52 -4.54 10.79
C HIS A 87 -4.79 -3.20 10.91
N CYS A 88 -5.25 -2.43 11.89
CA CYS A 88 -4.86 -1.05 12.11
C CYS A 88 -3.45 -0.88 12.68
N ASN A 89 -2.87 -1.96 13.21
CA ASN A 89 -1.51 -1.90 13.76
C ASN A 89 -0.43 -1.98 12.67
N LEU A 90 -0.78 -2.03 11.38
CA LEU A 90 0.17 -2.09 10.27
C LEU A 90 0.78 -0.73 9.87
N PHE A 91 0.49 0.35 10.60
CA PHE A 91 1.05 1.66 10.30
C PHE A 91 2.59 1.67 10.27
N TYR A 92 3.24 0.81 11.05
CA TYR A 92 4.71 0.70 11.08
C TYR A 92 5.32 0.28 9.74
N VAL A 93 4.54 -0.37 8.86
CA VAL A 93 4.93 -0.73 7.50
C VAL A 93 5.25 0.53 6.69
N PHE A 94 4.58 1.64 6.99
CA PHE A 94 4.64 2.88 6.22
C PHE A 94 5.42 3.99 6.90
N VAL A 95 5.88 3.79 8.15
CA VAL A 95 6.61 4.83 8.88
C VAL A 95 8.07 4.41 9.07
N PRO A 96 9.00 4.93 8.26
CA PRO A 96 10.41 4.54 8.32
C PRO A 96 11.10 4.98 9.63
N LYS A 97 10.49 5.88 10.40
CA LYS A 97 11.02 6.44 11.66
C LYS A 97 10.55 5.72 12.92
N LEU A 98 9.67 4.72 12.83
CA LEU A 98 9.28 3.98 14.02
C LEU A 98 10.39 3.03 14.46
N GLU A 99 10.73 3.06 15.74
CA GLU A 99 11.59 2.04 16.36
C GLU A 99 10.84 0.71 16.39
N LEU A 100 10.99 -0.06 15.30
CA LEU A 100 10.57 -1.44 15.23
C LEU A 100 11.49 -2.31 16.08
N LYS A 101 10.89 -3.33 16.73
CA LYS A 101 11.67 -4.43 17.32
C LYS A 101 12.56 -5.04 16.22
N GLU A 102 13.81 -5.32 16.55
CA GLU A 102 14.85 -5.79 15.62
C GLU A 102 14.36 -6.97 14.76
N HIS A 103 13.78 -8.00 15.37
CA HIS A 103 13.25 -9.15 14.64
C HIS A 103 12.11 -8.83 13.66
N VAL A 104 11.32 -7.77 13.89
CA VAL A 104 10.29 -7.31 12.94
C VAL A 104 10.97 -6.60 11.78
N ARG A 105 11.92 -5.72 12.06
CA ARG A 105 12.71 -5.02 11.05
C ARG A 105 13.43 -6.00 10.13
N ASP A 106 14.15 -6.97 10.67
CA ASP A 106 14.91 -7.95 9.91
C ASP A 106 14.01 -8.77 8.98
N ARG A 107 12.81 -9.12 9.45
CA ARG A 107 11.79 -9.82 8.65
C ARG A 107 11.26 -8.95 7.51
N LEU A 108 10.97 -7.68 7.78
CA LEU A 108 10.57 -6.74 6.73
C LEU A 108 11.69 -6.58 5.69
N GLN A 109 12.94 -6.44 6.13
CA GLN A 109 14.10 -6.37 5.23
C GLN A 109 14.24 -7.63 4.37
N GLN A 110 14.09 -8.83 4.96
CA GLN A 110 14.10 -10.11 4.23
C GLN A 110 12.96 -10.24 3.21
N MET A 111 11.81 -9.61 3.46
CA MET A 111 10.69 -9.54 2.52
C MET A 111 10.91 -8.54 1.37
N GLY A 112 12.05 -7.83 1.36
CA GLY A 112 12.33 -6.79 0.38
C GLY A 112 11.65 -5.46 0.69
N TYR A 113 11.20 -5.21 1.94
CA TYR A 113 10.80 -3.85 2.33
C TYR A 113 11.99 -2.90 2.37
N ALA A 114 13.22 -3.36 2.53
CA ALA A 114 14.39 -2.48 2.49
C ALA A 114 14.53 -1.80 1.10
N SER A 115 14.23 -2.52 0.02
CA SER A 115 14.21 -1.95 -1.33
C SER A 115 12.94 -1.16 -1.62
N LEU A 116 11.81 -1.49 -0.98
CA LEU A 116 10.56 -0.75 -1.05
C LEU A 116 10.53 0.50 -0.15
N GLY A 117 11.40 0.56 0.86
CA GLY A 117 11.47 1.59 1.91
C GLY A 117 11.94 2.95 1.40
N TYR A 118 12.47 3.00 0.17
CA TYR A 118 12.73 4.23 -0.56
C TYR A 118 11.50 4.68 -1.39
N ALA A 119 10.53 3.81 -1.65
CA ALA A 119 9.37 4.13 -2.48
C ALA A 119 8.14 4.64 -1.69
N LEU A 120 8.00 4.30 -0.40
CA LEU A 120 6.84 4.70 0.43
C LEU A 120 7.19 5.87 1.34
N HIS A 121 7.62 6.99 0.74
CA HIS A 121 8.18 8.11 1.48
C HIS A 121 7.15 9.15 1.97
N ASP A 122 5.94 9.19 1.42
CA ASP A 122 5.03 10.31 1.67
C ASP A 122 3.65 9.92 2.20
N LEU A 123 3.37 10.47 3.39
CA LEU A 123 2.06 10.75 3.98
C LEU A 123 1.03 9.62 3.89
N ALA A 124 1.17 8.62 4.77
CA ALA A 124 0.04 7.81 5.17
C ALA A 124 -0.85 8.61 6.16
N HIS A 125 -1.86 9.31 5.65
CA HIS A 125 -2.97 9.71 6.50
C HIS A 125 -3.81 8.47 6.77
N PHE A 126 -3.73 7.95 8.00
CA PHE A 126 -4.60 6.89 8.47
C PHE A 126 -5.89 7.49 9.00
N TRP A 127 -7.03 6.99 8.51
CA TRP A 127 -8.31 7.25 9.12
C TRP A 127 -9.10 5.97 9.27
N TYR A 128 -9.94 5.97 10.30
CA TYR A 128 -10.90 4.91 10.52
C TYR A 128 -12.14 5.22 9.69
N ASP A 129 -12.43 4.38 8.70
CA ASP A 129 -13.64 4.57 7.93
C ASP A 129 -14.84 3.98 8.68
N LYS A 130 -15.67 4.88 9.22
CA LYS A 130 -16.89 4.53 9.94
C LYS A 130 -17.93 3.85 9.05
N SER A 131 -17.86 4.03 7.72
CA SER A 131 -18.77 3.39 6.76
C SER A 131 -18.65 1.85 6.76
N LEU A 132 -17.53 1.32 7.26
CA LEU A 132 -17.26 -0.12 7.33
C LEU A 132 -17.60 -0.74 8.69
N GLY A 133 -18.46 -0.08 9.48
CA GLY A 133 -18.75 -0.49 10.86
C GLY A 133 -17.52 -0.51 11.75
N GLY A 134 -16.48 0.24 11.35
CA GLY A 134 -15.23 0.30 12.06
C GLY A 134 -14.40 -0.99 12.03
N ARG A 135 -14.37 -1.73 10.91
CA ARG A 135 -13.61 -3.00 10.79
C ARG A 135 -12.37 -2.92 9.91
N TYR A 136 -12.15 -1.81 9.22
CA TYR A 136 -11.01 -1.64 8.33
C TYR A 136 -10.34 -0.32 8.61
N CYS A 137 -9.02 -0.34 8.50
CA CYS A 137 -8.19 0.84 8.48
C CYS A 137 -7.91 1.23 7.03
N VAL A 138 -8.11 2.52 6.76
CA VAL A 138 -7.87 3.13 5.46
C VAL A 138 -6.64 4.02 5.56
N ALA A 139 -5.73 3.85 4.62
CA ALA A 139 -4.58 4.74 4.47
C ALA A 139 -4.49 5.24 3.03
N LEU A 140 -4.37 6.55 2.84
CA LEU A 140 -3.91 7.06 1.55
C LEU A 140 -2.39 6.89 1.49
N VAL A 141 -1.91 6.12 0.52
CA VAL A 141 -0.50 5.80 0.37
C VAL A 141 0.01 6.44 -0.91
N ARG A 142 0.97 7.36 -0.78
CA ARG A 142 1.70 7.89 -1.94
C ARG A 142 3.04 7.18 -2.07
N VAL A 143 3.22 6.57 -3.24
CA VAL A 143 4.50 5.95 -3.61
C VAL A 143 5.31 7.02 -4.34
N SER A 144 6.37 7.53 -3.72
CA SER A 144 7.29 8.48 -4.32
C SER A 144 8.55 7.73 -4.75
N LEU A 145 8.98 7.89 -5.99
CA LEU A 145 10.11 7.16 -6.56
C LEU A 145 11.44 7.71 -6.01
N CYS A 146 11.88 7.34 -4.80
CA CYS A 146 13.31 7.52 -4.47
C CYS A 146 14.10 6.36 -5.09
N TYR A 147 14.49 6.54 -6.35
CA TYR A 147 15.57 5.76 -6.93
C TYR A 147 16.85 6.15 -6.18
N VAL A 148 17.30 5.33 -5.21
CA VAL A 148 18.69 5.43 -4.75
C VAL A 148 19.57 4.78 -5.81
N CYS A 149 19.75 5.48 -6.93
CA CYS A 149 21.02 5.40 -7.62
C CYS A 149 22.02 6.07 -6.66
N GLY A 150 23.03 5.33 -6.21
CA GLY A 150 24.08 5.81 -5.31
C GLY A 150 24.90 6.95 -5.93
N GLY A 151 24.34 8.15 -5.92
CA GLY A 151 24.98 9.38 -6.33
C GLY A 151 24.33 10.53 -5.58
N ALA A 152 25.12 11.20 -4.75
CA ALA A 152 24.70 12.40 -4.03
C ALA A 152 24.04 13.40 -5.01
N HIS A 153 22.82 13.83 -4.70
CA HIS A 153 22.20 14.93 -5.43
C HIS A 153 21.70 15.98 -4.44
N GLU A 154 22.30 17.17 -4.57
CA GLU A 154 21.86 18.40 -3.92
C GLU A 154 20.38 18.70 -4.25
N PRO A 155 19.64 19.31 -3.31
CA PRO A 155 18.28 19.75 -3.57
C PRO A 155 18.27 20.90 -4.59
N LEU A 156 17.48 20.71 -5.65
CA LEU A 156 17.11 21.75 -6.60
C LEU A 156 16.27 22.83 -5.89
N SER A 157 16.96 23.79 -5.28
CA SER A 157 16.40 25.06 -4.85
C SER A 157 17.42 26.16 -5.16
N ALA A 158 17.35 26.68 -6.39
CA ALA A 158 17.78 28.03 -6.78
C ALA A 158 17.76 28.15 -8.32
N ARG A 159 16.57 28.32 -8.90
CA ARG A 159 16.42 29.02 -10.17
C ARG A 159 15.21 29.94 -10.07
N SER A 160 15.50 31.16 -9.65
CA SER A 160 14.72 32.38 -9.84
C SER A 160 15.73 33.46 -10.17
#